data_AF-A0A6L8TBV3-F1
#
_entry.id   AF-A0A6L8TBV3-F1
#
_cell.length_a   1.000
_cell.length_b   1.000
_cell.length_c   1.000
_cell.angle_alpha   90.00
_cell.angle_beta   90.00
_cell.angle_gamma   90.00
#
_symmetry.space_group_name_H-M   'P 1'
#
loop_
_entity.id
_entity.type
_entity.pdbx_description
1 polymer ?
#
loop_
_entity_poly.entity_id
_entity_poly.type
_entity_poly.pdbx_seq_one_letter_code
_entity_poly.pdbx_strand_id
1 'polypeptide(L)'
;MLPEELANQLGVSRQAVSKWESAGAVPDLQRILQMYLFDEPEAALSPQRQLTLLMQIYSCAKEGAQFIIVTHSPILLGIPDADIYCFDDGRIHLCEYEETESYRVTEMFINNRQMLLDKLLTD
;
A
#
# COMPACT_ATOMS: atom_id res chain seq x y z
N MET A 1 -19.33 -19.15 -20.99
CA MET A 1 -18.29 -19.82 -20.18
C MET A 1 -19.01 -20.86 -19.33
N LEU A 2 -18.52 -22.09 -19.25
CA LEU A 2 -19.12 -23.10 -18.39
C LEU A 2 -18.85 -22.74 -16.92
N PRO A 3 -19.76 -23.07 -15.97
CA PRO A 3 -19.55 -22.77 -14.54
C PRO A 3 -18.25 -23.34 -13.96
N GLU A 4 -17.76 -24.45 -14.53
CA GLU A 4 -16.48 -25.04 -14.15
C GLU A 4 -15.27 -24.23 -14.63
N GLU A 5 -15.33 -23.67 -15.84
CA GLU A 5 -14.27 -22.81 -16.37
C GLU A 5 -14.17 -21.52 -15.56
N LEU A 6 -15.32 -20.93 -15.21
CA LEU A 6 -15.41 -19.74 -14.38
C LEU A 6 -14.93 -20.00 -12.94
N ALA A 7 -15.33 -21.12 -12.35
CA ALA A 7 -14.86 -21.53 -11.02
C ALA A 7 -13.33 -21.68 -10.97
N ASN A 8 -12.75 -22.28 -12.01
CA ASN A 8 -11.31 -22.50 -12.09
C ASN A 8 -10.52 -21.20 -12.33
N GLN A 9 -11.04 -20.28 -13.15
CA GLN A 9 -10.42 -18.95 -13.34
C GLN A 9 -10.45 -18.09 -12.07
N LEU A 10 -11.51 -18.21 -11.28
CA LEU A 10 -11.71 -17.40 -10.08
C LEU A 10 -11.17 -18.06 -8.80
N GLY A 11 -10.67 -19.30 -8.88
CA GLY A 11 -10.19 -20.05 -7.71
C GLY A 11 -11.29 -20.37 -6.68
N VAL A 12 -12.55 -20.47 -7.10
CA VAL A 12 -13.70 -20.76 -6.22
C VAL A 12 -14.35 -22.09 -6.54
N SER A 13 -15.19 -22.60 -5.64
CA SER A 13 -15.92 -23.85 -5.89
C SER A 13 -17.05 -23.66 -6.91
N ARG A 14 -17.33 -24.72 -7.70
CA ARG A 14 -18.52 -24.79 -8.58
C ARG A 14 -19.83 -24.51 -7.84
N GLN A 15 -19.94 -24.92 -6.57
CA GLN A 15 -21.11 -24.66 -5.74
C GLN A 15 -21.31 -23.16 -5.44
N ALA A 16 -20.23 -22.38 -5.30
CA ALA A 16 -20.31 -20.93 -5.14
C ALA A 16 -20.84 -20.27 -6.42
N VAL A 17 -20.34 -20.68 -7.59
CA VAL A 17 -20.80 -20.19 -8.89
C VAL A 17 -22.28 -20.51 -9.12
N SER A 18 -22.72 -21.75 -8.86
CA SER A 18 -24.13 -22.12 -8.99
C SER A 18 -25.04 -21.34 -8.03
N LYS A 19 -24.58 -21.02 -6.81
CA LYS A 19 -25.35 -20.16 -5.89
C LYS A 19 -25.53 -18.75 -6.44
N TRP A 20 -24.51 -18.18 -7.05
CA TRP A 20 -24.57 -16.85 -7.66
C TRP A 20 -25.52 -16.79 -8.86
N GLU A 21 -25.45 -17.80 -9.74
CA GLU A 21 -26.37 -17.94 -10.86
C GLU A 21 -27.82 -18.11 -10.39
N SER A 22 -28.03 -18.96 -9.37
CA SER A 22 -29.36 -19.21 -8.78
C SER A 22 -29.95 -17.96 -8.11
N ALA A 23 -29.09 -17.12 -7.53
CA ALA A 23 -29.48 -15.87 -6.88
C ALA A 23 -29.65 -14.71 -7.88
N GLY A 24 -29.32 -14.90 -9.17
CA GLY A 24 -29.31 -13.82 -10.16
C GLY A 24 -28.29 -12.72 -9.85
N ALA A 25 -27.31 -13.01 -8.99
CA ALA A 25 -26.34 -12.06 -8.47
C ALA A 25 -24.94 -12.66 -8.65
N VAL A 26 -24.43 -12.62 -9.88
CA VAL A 26 -22.99 -12.83 -10.11
C VAL A 26 -22.28 -11.67 -9.43
N PRO A 27 -21.42 -11.93 -8.42
CA PRO A 27 -20.65 -10.88 -7.80
C PRO A 27 -19.82 -10.19 -8.87
N ASP A 28 -19.79 -8.88 -8.85
CA ASP A 28 -18.85 -8.12 -9.67
C ASP A 28 -17.45 -8.40 -9.11
N LEU A 29 -16.82 -9.45 -9.63
CA LEU A 29 -15.51 -9.91 -9.19
C LEU A 29 -14.42 -8.87 -9.45
N GLN A 30 -14.61 -7.97 -10.42
CA GLN A 30 -13.73 -6.82 -10.60
C GLN A 30 -13.89 -5.80 -9.47
N ARG A 31 -15.10 -5.63 -8.92
CA ARG A 31 -15.29 -4.84 -7.67
C ARG A 31 -14.77 -5.54 -6.43
N ILE A 32 -14.83 -6.87 -6.38
CA ILE A 32 -14.47 -7.65 -5.17
C ILE A 32 -12.96 -7.93 -5.07
N LEU A 33 -12.23 -7.94 -6.20
CA LEU A 33 -10.82 -8.35 -6.26
C LEU A 33 -9.86 -7.25 -6.74
N GLN A 34 -10.23 -5.97 -6.68
CA GLN A 34 -9.31 -4.88 -7.04
C GLN A 34 -8.21 -4.74 -5.98
N MET A 35 -7.17 -5.56 -6.12
CA MET A 35 -5.95 -5.54 -5.31
C MET A 35 -4.78 -5.08 -6.16
N TYR A 36 -4.07 -4.08 -5.67
CA TYR A 36 -2.89 -3.50 -6.32
C TYR A 36 -1.65 -3.77 -5.46
N LEU A 37 -0.57 -4.20 -6.11
CA LEU A 37 0.75 -4.37 -5.51
C LEU A 37 1.67 -3.32 -6.10
N PHE A 38 2.18 -2.42 -5.28
CA PHE A 38 3.19 -1.43 -5.68
C PHE A 38 4.51 -1.72 -5.01
N ASP A 39 5.58 -1.64 -5.79
CA ASP A 39 6.96 -1.80 -5.34
C ASP A 39 7.71 -0.52 -5.64
N GLU A 40 8.05 0.23 -4.59
CA GLU A 40 8.69 1.56 -4.62
C GLU A 40 8.12 2.51 -5.70
N PRO A 41 6.79 2.75 -5.72
CA PRO A 41 6.17 3.57 -6.76
C PRO A 41 6.66 5.04 -6.75
N GLU A 42 7.34 5.47 -5.68
CA GLU A 42 7.96 6.78 -5.53
C GLU A 42 9.28 6.95 -6.28
N ALA A 43 9.96 5.89 -6.73
CA ALA A 43 11.36 5.93 -7.15
C ALA A 43 11.67 6.94 -8.28
N ALA A 44 10.68 7.21 -9.15
CA ALA A 44 10.78 8.18 -10.24
C ALA A 44 9.94 9.46 -10.03
N LEU A 45 9.42 9.68 -8.81
CA LEU A 45 8.50 10.75 -8.49
C LEU A 45 9.17 11.81 -7.61
N SER A 46 8.99 13.08 -7.99
CA SER A 46 9.27 14.19 -7.08
C SER A 46 8.33 14.15 -5.87
N PRO A 47 8.69 14.77 -4.73
CA PRO A 47 7.82 14.80 -3.54
C PRO A 47 6.38 15.28 -3.83
N GLN A 48 6.23 16.29 -4.70
CA GLN A 48 4.91 16.77 -5.12
C GLN A 48 4.09 15.70 -5.87
N ARG A 49 4.76 14.90 -6.73
CA ARG A 49 4.10 13.82 -7.45
C ARG A 49 3.78 12.64 -6.53
N GLN A 50 4.57 12.40 -5.48
CA GLN A 50 4.24 11.43 -4.44
C GLN A 50 2.97 11.83 -3.66
N LEU A 51 2.78 13.12 -3.35
CA LEU A 51 1.52 13.62 -2.76
C LEU A 51 0.31 13.40 -3.67
N THR A 52 0.49 13.57 -4.99
CA THR A 52 -0.58 13.29 -5.96
C THR A 52 -0.90 11.80 -6.00
N LEU A 53 0.12 10.94 -6.01
CA LEU A 53 -0.05 9.49 -5.95
C LEU A 53 -0.77 9.06 -4.66
N LEU A 54 -0.38 9.62 -3.51
CA LEU A 54 -1.06 9.40 -2.23
C LEU A 54 -2.56 9.70 -2.33
N MET A 55 -2.93 10.86 -2.88
CA MET A 55 -4.34 11.23 -3.04
C MET A 55 -5.09 10.24 -3.95
N GLN A 56 -4.45 9.77 -5.03
CA GLN A 56 -5.05 8.80 -5.94
C GLN A 56 -5.27 7.45 -5.25
N ILE A 57 -4.25 6.93 -4.56
CA ILE A 57 -4.34 5.67 -3.80
C ILE A 57 -5.45 5.76 -2.75
N TYR A 58 -5.49 6.85 -1.98
CA TYR A 58 -6.50 7.05 -0.95
C TYR A 58 -7.92 7.11 -1.55
N SER A 59 -8.11 7.80 -2.67
CA SER A 59 -9.41 7.85 -3.36
C SER A 59 -9.85 6.47 -3.84
N CYS A 60 -8.96 5.73 -4.50
CA CYS A 60 -9.26 4.37 -4.96
C CYS A 60 -9.55 3.43 -3.78
N ALA A 61 -8.83 3.56 -2.67
CA ALA A 61 -9.06 2.76 -1.47
C ALA A 61 -10.44 3.02 -0.87
N LYS A 62 -10.91 4.28 -0.85
CA LYS A 62 -12.28 4.62 -0.44
C LYS A 62 -13.35 4.05 -1.35
N GLU A 63 -13.03 3.80 -2.63
CA GLU A 63 -13.92 3.14 -3.59
C GLU A 63 -13.90 1.60 -3.48
N GLY A 64 -13.09 1.05 -2.58
CA GLY A 64 -13.03 -0.39 -2.28
C GLY A 64 -11.82 -1.11 -2.87
N ALA A 65 -10.89 -0.40 -3.53
CA ALA A 65 -9.62 -1.00 -3.93
C ALA A 65 -8.74 -1.30 -2.71
N GLN A 66 -7.94 -2.35 -2.81
CA GLN A 66 -6.98 -2.76 -1.79
C GLN A 66 -5.57 -2.55 -2.32
N PHE A 67 -4.66 -2.13 -1.44
CA PHE A 67 -3.28 -1.84 -1.80
C PHE A 67 -2.32 -2.55 -0.84
N ILE A 68 -1.27 -3.14 -1.40
CA ILE A 68 -0.06 -3.52 -0.67
C ILE A 68 1.07 -2.75 -1.33
N ILE A 69 1.78 -1.95 -0.55
CA ILE A 69 2.78 -1.00 -1.05
C ILE A 69 4.08 -1.26 -0.30
N VAL A 70 5.13 -1.59 -1.04
CA VAL A 70 6.50 -1.51 -0.55
C VAL A 70 7.00 -0.10 -0.85
N THR A 71 7.42 0.63 0.18
CA THR A 71 7.85 2.03 0.04
C THR A 71 8.82 2.41 1.14
N HIS A 72 9.77 3.26 0.79
CA HIS A 72 10.64 3.96 1.73
C HIS A 72 10.25 5.43 1.87
N SER A 73 9.24 5.89 1.13
CA SER A 73 8.77 7.27 1.16
C SER A 73 8.03 7.57 2.47
N PRO A 74 8.49 8.53 3.29
CA PRO A 74 7.71 8.99 4.43
C PRO A 74 6.37 9.62 3.98
N ILE A 75 6.27 10.11 2.74
CA ILE A 75 5.01 10.65 2.21
C ILE A 75 3.98 9.52 2.06
N LEU A 76 4.34 8.42 1.38
CA LEU A 76 3.42 7.32 1.13
C LEU A 76 3.12 6.49 2.39
N LEU A 77 4.08 6.34 3.30
CA LEU A 77 3.85 5.75 4.62
C LEU A 77 2.81 6.55 5.44
N GLY A 78 2.64 7.84 5.15
CA GLY A 78 1.65 8.70 5.79
C GLY A 78 0.22 8.55 5.26
N ILE A 79 -0.10 7.52 4.47
CA ILE A 79 -1.49 7.24 4.05
C ILE A 79 -2.34 6.96 5.29
N PRO A 80 -3.47 7.69 5.50
CA PRO A 80 -4.34 7.46 6.65
C PRO A 80 -4.95 6.06 6.65
N ASP A 81 -5.21 5.53 7.86
CA ASP A 81 -5.84 4.23 8.09
C ASP A 81 -5.06 3.01 7.53
N ALA A 82 -3.81 3.20 7.10
CA ALA A 82 -2.96 2.11 6.62
C ALA A 82 -2.22 1.43 7.77
N ASP A 83 -2.20 0.09 7.75
CA ASP A 83 -1.28 -0.69 8.60
C ASP A 83 0.14 -0.61 8.02
N ILE A 84 1.11 -0.22 8.84
CA ILE A 84 2.51 -0.14 8.43
C ILE A 84 3.28 -1.32 9.01
N TYR A 85 3.90 -2.12 8.14
CA TYR A 85 4.73 -3.26 8.53
C TYR A 85 6.21 -2.95 8.28
N CYS A 86 7.03 -3.02 9.33
CA CYS A 86 8.47 -2.88 9.26
C CYS A 86 9.17 -4.24 9.21
N PHE A 87 10.25 -4.29 8.43
CA PHE A 87 11.09 -5.47 8.17
C PHE A 87 12.49 -5.22 8.72
N ASP A 88 12.62 -5.09 10.03
CA ASP A 88 13.87 -4.87 10.73
C ASP A 88 14.16 -6.02 11.73
N ASP A 89 15.41 -6.09 12.20
CA ASP A 89 15.86 -7.06 13.21
C ASP A 89 15.47 -8.53 12.94
N GLY A 90 15.33 -8.88 11.65
CA GLY A 90 14.93 -10.21 11.19
C GLY A 90 13.48 -10.59 11.48
N ARG A 91 12.60 -9.64 11.79
CA ARG A 91 11.18 -9.85 12.08
C ARG A 91 10.30 -8.88 11.29
N ILE A 92 9.06 -9.30 11.04
CA ILE A 92 8.03 -8.42 10.49
C ILE A 92 7.11 -8.04 11.65
N HIS A 93 6.88 -6.75 11.84
CA HIS A 93 6.01 -6.25 12.91
C HIS A 93 5.25 -5.00 12.47
N LEU A 94 4.08 -4.77 13.08
CA LEU A 94 3.29 -3.56 12.89
C LEU A 94 3.93 -2.42 13.70
N CYS A 95 4.01 -1.23 13.13
CA CYS A 95 4.49 -0.04 13.82
C CYS A 95 3.65 1.19 13.48
N GLU A 96 3.78 2.22 14.30
CA GLU A 96 3.20 3.53 14.01
C GLU A 96 4.05 4.30 12.97
N TYR A 97 3.44 5.27 12.30
CA TYR A 97 4.12 6.08 11.28
C TYR A 97 5.38 6.77 11.81
N GLU A 98 5.29 7.35 13.01
CA GLU A 98 6.38 8.06 13.67
C GLU A 98 7.54 7.15 14.13
N GLU A 99 7.30 5.84 14.19
CA GLU A 99 8.31 4.85 14.56
C GLU A 99 9.17 4.43 13.36
N THR A 100 8.66 4.63 12.13
CA THR A 100 9.36 4.25 10.91
C THR A 100 10.70 4.97 10.77
N GLU A 101 11.73 4.24 10.30
CA GLU A 101 13.05 4.81 10.06
C GLU A 101 12.99 5.98 9.07
N SER A 102 12.25 5.80 7.97
CA SER A 102 12.07 6.84 6.94
C SER A 102 11.52 8.13 7.51
N TYR A 103 10.52 8.07 8.39
CA TYR A 103 10.00 9.25 9.07
C TYR A 103 11.09 9.87 9.95
N ARG A 104 11.67 9.09 10.87
CA ARG A 104 12.60 9.59 11.89
C ARG A 104 13.84 10.24 11.28
N VAL A 105 14.44 9.61 10.27
CA VAL A 105 15.62 10.15 9.58
C VAL A 105 15.28 11.44 8.84
N THR A 106 14.14 11.45 8.14
CA THR A 106 13.69 12.62 7.38
C THR A 106 13.35 13.80 8.29
N GLU A 107 12.58 13.56 9.35
CA GLU A 107 12.20 14.54 10.37
C GLU A 107 13.44 15.13 11.05
N MET A 108 14.35 14.27 11.50
CA MET A 108 15.61 14.68 12.13
C MET A 108 16.42 15.58 11.20
N PHE A 109 16.58 15.22 9.93
CA PHE A 109 17.34 16.00 8.96
C PHE A 109 16.69 17.34 8.64
N ILE A 110 15.39 17.37 8.36
CA ILE A 110 14.65 18.59 8.03
C ILE A 110 14.70 19.59 9.19
N ASN A 111 14.50 19.12 10.42
CA ASN A 111 14.41 19.98 11.59
C ASN A 111 15.77 20.40 12.15
N ASN A 112 16.83 19.62 11.92
CA ASN A 112 18.16 19.84 12.52
C ASN A 112 19.29 19.96 11.50
N ARG A 113 18.98 20.32 10.24
CA ARG A 113 19.93 20.30 9.10
C ARG A 113 21.32 20.86 9.42
N GLN A 114 21.41 22.10 9.93
CA GLN A 114 22.72 22.73 10.14
C GLN A 114 23.54 21.98 11.20
N MET A 115 22.93 21.67 12.35
CA MET A 115 23.60 20.95 13.44
C MET A 115 24.08 19.56 13.00
N LEU A 116 23.29 18.85 12.19
CA LEU A 116 23.69 17.55 11.64
C LEU A 116 24.84 17.67 10.66
N LEU A 117 24.79 18.65 9.73
CA LEU A 117 25.88 18.88 8.79
C LEU A 117 27.18 19.21 9.52
N ASP A 118 27.13 20.07 10.54
CA ASP A 118 28.30 20.42 11.35
C ASP A 118 28.89 19.18 12.07
N LYS A 119 28.03 18.34 12.67
CA LYS A 119 28.49 17.12 13.38
C LYS A 119 29.00 16.01 12.45
N LEU A 120 28.42 15.86 11.26
CA LEU A 120 28.75 14.78 10.33
C LEU A 120 29.95 15.10 9.43
N LEU A 121 30.22 16.38 9.18
CA LEU A 121 31.20 16.83 8.18
C LEU A 121 32.38 17.60 8.78
N THR A 122 32.38 17.84 10.09
CA THR A 122 33.52 18.45 10.78
C THR A 122 34.18 17.39 11.65
N ASP A 123 35.46 17.09 11.37
CA ASP A 123 36.31 16.17 12.15
C ASP A 123 36.47 16.59 13.62
#